data_AF-A0A925TBY1-F1
#
_entry.id   AF-A0A925TBY1-F1
#
_cell.length_a   1.000
_cell.length_b   1.000
_cell.length_c   1.000
_cell.angle_alpha   90.00
_cell.angle_beta   90.00
_cell.angle_gamma   90.00
#
_symmetry.space_group_name_H-M   'P 1'
#
loop_
_entity.id
_entity.type
_entity.pdbx_description
1 polymer ?
#
loop_
_entity_poly.entity_id
_entity_poly.type
_entity_poly.pdbx_seq_one_letter_code
_entity_poly.pdbx_strand_id
1 'polypeptide(L)'
;MKIETLTKAGFAPFGEVIEIDGAQHFSINQGFAERFNDLAAVDAEAVNISIVVANPRPKPVAIRLMERHPLGSQIFYPLQDRPWLVVVCGDPKDRTSFQAFSATGRQGI
;
A
#
# COMPACT_ATOMS: atom_id res chain seq x y z
N MET A 1 -9.72 10.12 13.30
CA MET A 1 -9.21 8.74 13.29
C MET A 1 -7.79 8.78 13.81
N LYS A 2 -7.38 7.79 14.58
CA LYS A 2 -5.97 7.62 14.95
C LYS A 2 -5.22 7.14 13.71
N ILE A 3 -3.97 7.60 13.52
CA ILE A 3 -3.09 7.09 12.48
C ILE A 3 -2.21 6.03 13.13
N GLU A 4 -2.23 4.83 12.59
CA GLU A 4 -1.44 3.69 13.05
C GLU A 4 -0.22 3.47 12.15
N THR A 5 0.81 2.78 12.63
CA THR A 5 1.96 2.42 11.79
C THR A 5 1.54 1.33 10.81
N LEU A 6 1.90 1.46 9.53
CA LEU A 6 1.67 0.40 8.56
C LEU A 6 2.51 -0.84 8.89
N THR A 7 1.85 -1.98 9.00
CA THR A 7 2.49 -3.30 9.20
C THR A 7 1.76 -4.33 8.36
N LYS A 8 2.45 -5.39 7.92
CA LYS A 8 1.83 -6.52 7.21
C LYS A 8 0.61 -7.07 7.94
N ALA A 9 0.75 -7.32 9.25
CA ALA A 9 -0.34 -7.86 10.07
C ALA A 9 -1.53 -6.89 10.22
N GLY A 10 -1.27 -5.60 10.41
CA GLY A 10 -2.33 -4.59 10.53
C GLY A 10 -3.08 -4.33 9.22
N PHE A 11 -2.42 -4.53 8.07
CA PHE A 11 -3.00 -4.25 6.76
C PHE A 11 -3.64 -5.47 6.08
N ALA A 12 -3.36 -6.69 6.56
CA ALA A 12 -3.83 -7.95 5.98
C ALA A 12 -5.35 -8.02 5.62
N PRO A 13 -6.28 -7.38 6.36
CA PRO A 13 -7.70 -7.37 5.97
C PRO A 13 -8.01 -6.56 4.69
N PHE A 14 -7.09 -5.68 4.27
CA PHE A 14 -7.29 -4.72 3.17
C PHE A 14 -6.42 -4.99 1.96
N GLY A 15 -5.31 -5.71 2.13
CA GLY A 15 -4.34 -6.01 1.09
C GLY A 15 -3.01 -6.44 1.67
N GLU A 16 -1.95 -6.23 0.90
CA GLU A 16 -0.59 -6.66 1.23
C GLU A 16 0.30 -5.42 1.44
N VAL A 17 1.37 -5.56 2.23
CA VAL A 17 2.38 -4.49 2.35
C VAL A 17 3.62 -4.92 1.59
N ILE A 18 3.97 -4.13 0.57
CA ILE A 18 5.12 -4.35 -0.29
C ILE A 18 6.35 -3.72 0.37
N GLU A 19 7.12 -4.53 1.07
CA GLU A 19 8.36 -4.13 1.73
C GLU A 19 9.33 -5.31 1.88
N ILE A 20 10.61 -5.00 2.02
CA ILE A 20 11.68 -6.02 2.20
C ILE A 20 11.69 -6.61 3.61
N ASP A 21 11.24 -5.85 4.61
CA ASP A 21 11.33 -6.24 6.02
C ASP A 21 10.43 -7.46 6.28
N GLY A 22 11.05 -8.55 6.77
CA GLY A 22 10.36 -9.82 7.03
C GLY A 22 9.84 -10.53 5.77
N ALA A 23 10.24 -10.11 4.57
CA ALA A 23 9.90 -10.82 3.33
C ALA A 23 10.81 -12.03 3.10
N GLN A 24 10.28 -13.05 2.41
CA GLN A 24 11.12 -14.12 1.89
C GLN A 24 12.01 -13.57 0.78
N HIS A 25 13.29 -13.93 0.83
CA HIS A 25 14.23 -13.55 -0.20
C HIS A 25 15.23 -14.67 -0.48
N PHE A 26 15.83 -14.61 -1.65
CA PHE A 26 16.90 -15.50 -2.03
C PHE A 26 17.87 -14.80 -2.98
N SER A 27 19.11 -15.28 -2.94
CA SER A 27 20.17 -14.75 -3.79
C SER A 27 19.99 -15.22 -5.23
N ILE A 28 20.18 -14.30 -6.16
CA ILE A 28 20.18 -14.53 -7.61
C ILE A 28 21.47 -13.98 -8.22
N ASN A 29 21.69 -14.22 -9.52
CA ASN A 29 22.86 -13.72 -10.24
C ASN A 29 24.17 -14.04 -9.52
N GLN A 30 24.36 -15.30 -9.11
CA GLN A 30 25.58 -15.77 -8.43
C GLN A 30 25.98 -14.96 -7.18
N GLY A 31 25.02 -14.41 -6.44
CA GLY A 31 25.30 -13.60 -5.24
C GLY A 31 25.33 -12.09 -5.48
N PHE A 32 25.14 -11.63 -6.72
CA PHE A 32 25.18 -10.20 -7.05
C PHE A 32 23.85 -9.47 -6.89
N ALA A 33 22.75 -10.16 -6.60
CA ALA A 33 21.47 -9.52 -6.30
C ALA A 33 20.63 -10.38 -5.35
N GLU A 34 19.85 -9.71 -4.49
CA GLU A 34 18.84 -10.35 -3.63
C GLU A 34 17.45 -10.10 -4.21
N ARG A 35 16.69 -11.18 -4.40
CA ARG A 35 15.30 -11.11 -4.86
C ARG A 35 14.38 -11.30 -3.66
N PHE A 36 13.65 -10.25 -3.31
CA PHE A 36 12.51 -10.31 -2.40
C PHE A 36 11.30 -10.77 -3.20
N ASN A 37 10.85 -11.99 -2.94
CA ASN A 37 9.91 -12.66 -3.80
C ASN A 37 8.48 -12.56 -3.26
N ASP A 38 7.51 -12.51 -4.18
CA ASP A 38 6.08 -12.65 -3.87
C ASP A 38 5.56 -11.63 -2.83
N LEU A 39 5.88 -10.36 -3.06
CA LEU A 39 5.50 -9.27 -2.12
C LEU A 39 4.03 -8.85 -2.24
N ALA A 40 3.39 -9.11 -3.38
CA ALA A 40 1.97 -8.86 -3.59
C ALA A 40 1.44 -9.69 -4.77
N ALA A 41 0.18 -10.12 -4.68
CA ALA A 41 -0.56 -10.72 -5.77
C ALA A 41 -1.30 -9.65 -6.59
N VAL A 42 -1.19 -9.72 -7.92
CA VAL A 42 -1.92 -8.82 -8.83
C VAL A 42 -3.09 -9.56 -9.44
N ASP A 43 -4.30 -9.04 -9.20
CA ASP A 43 -5.53 -9.50 -9.84
C ASP A 43 -5.97 -8.46 -10.86
N ALA A 44 -5.82 -8.76 -12.16
CA ALA A 44 -6.21 -7.86 -13.23
C ALA A 44 -6.35 -8.64 -14.55
N GLU A 45 -7.32 -8.24 -15.39
CA GLU A 45 -7.40 -8.74 -16.78
C GLU A 45 -6.19 -8.28 -17.61
N ALA A 46 -5.75 -7.03 -17.41
CA ALA A 46 -4.57 -6.47 -18.01
C ALA A 46 -3.82 -5.57 -17.00
N VAL A 47 -2.50 -5.71 -16.95
CA VAL A 47 -1.64 -4.92 -16.06
C VAL A 47 -1.28 -3.59 -16.74
N ASN A 48 -1.44 -2.50 -16.01
CA ASN A 48 -1.00 -1.16 -16.41
C ASN A 48 0.02 -0.64 -15.40
N ILE A 49 1.12 -0.07 -15.91
CA ILE A 49 2.14 0.61 -15.10
C ILE A 49 2.08 2.09 -15.39
N SER A 50 1.87 2.89 -14.35
CA SER A 50 1.69 4.34 -14.43
C SER A 50 2.47 5.05 -13.33
N ILE A 51 2.84 6.31 -13.58
CA ILE A 51 3.39 7.22 -12.56
C ILE A 51 2.32 8.24 -12.19
N VAL A 52 1.99 8.30 -10.91
CA VAL A 52 1.05 9.29 -10.37
C VAL A 52 1.82 10.37 -9.62
N VAL A 53 1.70 11.61 -10.07
CA VAL A 53 2.26 12.79 -9.40
C VAL A 53 1.13 13.52 -8.69
N ALA A 54 1.05 13.36 -7.36
CA ALA A 54 0.00 13.95 -6.55
C ALA A 54 0.49 15.20 -5.80
N ASN A 55 -0.40 16.20 -5.67
CA ASN A 55 -0.17 17.35 -4.80
C ASN A 55 -0.64 17.06 -3.36
N PRO A 56 0.07 17.54 -2.33
CA PRO A 56 -0.34 17.35 -0.94
C PRO A 56 -1.68 18.05 -0.66
N ARG A 57 -2.55 17.39 0.10
CA ARG A 57 -3.82 17.98 0.56
C ARG A 57 -3.56 18.97 1.72
N PRO A 58 -4.33 20.06 1.84
CA PRO A 58 -4.24 20.94 3.00
C PRO A 58 -4.63 20.19 4.28
N LYS A 59 -4.04 20.59 5.41
CA LYS A 59 -4.34 20.01 6.73
C LYS A 59 -5.38 20.87 7.46
N PRO A 60 -6.35 20.26 8.19
CA PRO A 60 -6.57 18.81 8.28
C PRO A 60 -7.11 18.22 6.96
N VAL A 61 -6.69 17.00 6.62
CA VAL A 61 -7.13 16.32 5.40
C VAL A 61 -8.56 15.82 5.59
N ALA A 62 -9.51 16.40 4.85
CA ALA A 62 -10.89 15.94 4.86
C ALA A 62 -11.09 14.76 3.89
N ILE A 63 -11.41 13.58 4.42
CA ILE A 63 -11.79 12.42 3.60
C ILE A 63 -13.30 12.51 3.33
N ARG A 64 -13.66 12.79 2.07
CA ARG A 64 -15.05 12.95 1.62
C ARG A 64 -15.54 11.84 0.70
N LEU A 65 -14.60 11.05 0.16
CA LEU A 65 -14.84 9.99 -0.80
C LEU A 65 -13.88 8.84 -0.50
N MET A 66 -14.39 7.62 -0.65
CA MET A 66 -13.61 6.39 -0.77
C MET A 66 -13.90 5.79 -2.13
N GLU A 67 -12.91 5.13 -2.71
CA GLU A 67 -13.03 4.41 -3.97
C GLU A 67 -12.73 2.92 -3.78
N ARG A 68 -13.14 2.11 -4.75
CA ARG A 68 -12.80 0.69 -4.83
C ARG A 68 -12.73 0.25 -6.29
N HIS A 69 -11.99 -0.82 -6.55
CA HIS A 69 -11.86 -1.44 -7.86
C HIS A 69 -12.44 -2.87 -7.80
N PRO A 70 -13.72 -3.07 -8.16
CA PRO A 70 -14.36 -4.38 -8.02
C PRO A 70 -13.83 -5.48 -8.95
N LEU A 71 -13.04 -5.11 -9.96
CA LEU A 71 -12.57 -5.99 -11.04
C LEU A 71 -11.05 -6.19 -11.04
N GLY A 72 -10.36 -5.75 -9.99
CA GLY A 72 -8.93 -5.97 -9.88
C GLY A 72 -8.28 -5.23 -8.73
N SER A 73 -7.04 -5.60 -8.44
CA SER A 73 -6.20 -4.96 -7.43
C SER A 73 -5.53 -3.69 -7.97
N GLN A 74 -5.01 -2.88 -7.05
CA GLN A 74 -4.24 -1.69 -7.37
C GLN A 74 -3.09 -1.58 -6.38
N ILE A 75 -1.91 -1.31 -6.91
CA ILE A 75 -0.69 -1.16 -6.12
C ILE A 75 -0.22 0.29 -6.17
N PHE A 76 0.18 0.81 -5.03
CA PHE A 76 0.94 2.05 -4.92
C PHE A 76 2.28 1.79 -4.23
N TYR A 77 3.37 2.08 -4.94
CA TYR A 77 4.71 2.08 -4.36
C TYR A 77 5.32 3.49 -4.45
N PRO A 78 5.77 4.09 -3.32
CA PRO A 78 6.35 5.42 -3.36
C PRO A 78 7.70 5.41 -4.09
N LEU A 79 7.86 6.29 -5.09
CA LEU A 79 9.15 6.50 -5.76
C LEU A 79 10.05 7.52 -5.03
N GLN A 80 9.56 8.08 -3.91
CA GLN A 80 10.30 8.99 -3.05
C GLN A 80 10.40 8.33 -1.67
N ASP A 81 11.57 8.38 -1.03
CA ASP A 81 11.73 7.90 0.35
C ASP A 81 11.13 8.90 1.35
N ARG A 82 9.80 9.04 1.33
CA ARG A 82 9.02 9.91 2.20
C ARG A 82 7.79 9.19 2.75
N PRO A 83 7.47 9.38 4.04
CA PRO A 83 6.25 8.82 4.60
C PRO A 83 5.00 9.34 3.90
N TRP A 84 3.99 8.48 3.81
CA TRP A 84 2.71 8.80 3.19
C TRP A 84 1.56 8.15 3.97
N LEU A 85 0.34 8.63 3.73
CA LEU A 85 -0.85 8.18 4.46
C LEU A 85 -1.72 7.32 3.56
N VAL A 86 -2.17 6.20 4.12
CA VAL A 86 -3.11 5.27 3.50
C VAL A 86 -4.39 5.29 4.33
N VAL A 87 -5.55 5.37 3.69
CA VAL A 87 -6.86 5.26 4.34
C VAL A 87 -7.63 4.16 3.65
N VAL A 88 -8.17 3.23 4.42
CA VAL A 88 -8.94 2.07 3.94
C VAL A 88 -10.17 1.88 4.80
N CYS A 89 -11.16 1.16 4.29
CA CYS A 89 -12.35 0.77 5.04
C CYS A 89 -12.88 -0.58 4.54
N GLY A 90 -13.43 -1.38 5.46
CA GLY A 90 -14.13 -2.62 5.10
C GLY A 90 -15.55 -2.36 4.58
N ASP A 91 -16.26 -1.40 5.19
CA ASP A 91 -17.58 -0.94 4.74
C ASP A 91 -17.66 0.60 4.82
N PRO A 92 -17.80 1.31 3.70
CA PRO A 92 -17.89 2.77 3.72
C PRO A 92 -19.13 3.32 4.45
N LYS A 93 -20.14 2.49 4.73
CA LYS A 93 -21.31 2.86 5.55
C LYS A 93 -21.05 2.73 7.05
N ASP A 94 -20.05 1.94 7.45
CA ASP A 94 -19.65 1.78 8.84
C ASP A 94 -18.40 2.60 9.12
N ARG A 95 -18.58 3.70 9.86
CA ARG A 95 -17.50 4.60 10.25
C ARG A 95 -16.42 3.92 11.11
N THR A 96 -16.75 2.83 11.80
CA THR A 96 -15.77 2.10 12.64
C THR A 96 -14.85 1.19 11.82
N SER A 97 -15.21 0.90 10.57
CA SER A 97 -14.39 0.10 9.65
C SER A 97 -13.23 0.89 9.02
N PHE A 98 -13.21 2.22 9.18
CA PHE A 98 -12.17 3.08 8.62
C PHE A 98 -10.89 3.02 9.45
N GLN A 99 -9.78 2.77 8.75
CA GLN A 99 -8.45 2.76 9.34
C GLN A 99 -7.53 3.69 8.56
N ALA A 100 -6.59 4.31 9.26
CA ALA A 100 -5.57 5.16 8.67
C ALA A 100 -4.19 4.67 9.09
N PHE A 101 -3.32 4.48 8.11
CA PHE A 101 -1.96 4.02 8.29
C PHE A 101 -0.96 5.09 7.86
N SER A 102 0.15 5.19 8.59
CA SER A 102 1.36 5.87 8.18
C SER A 102 2.32 4.84 7.60
N ALA A 103 2.50 4.89 6.29
CA ALA A 103 3.51 4.11 5.58
C ALA A 103 4.83 4.89 5.51
N THR A 104 5.96 4.17 5.56
CA THR A 104 7.27 4.77 5.29
C THR A 104 7.48 5.00 3.79
N GLY A 105 8.58 5.66 3.41
CA GLY A 105 8.98 5.81 2.01
C GLY A 105 9.50 4.53 1.35
N ARG A 106 9.54 3.41 2.08
CA ARG A 106 9.99 2.09 1.60
C ARG A 106 8.91 1.02 1.66
N GLN A 107 7.67 1.44 1.92
CA GLN A 107 6.48 0.59 1.97
C GLN A 107 5.52 0.99 0.86
N GLY A 108 5.18 0.03 0.01
CA GLY A 108 4.00 0.08 -0.85
C GLY A 108 2.83 -0.69 -0.24
N ILE A 109 1.66 -0.53 -0.86
CA ILE A 109 0.45 -1.33 -0.62
C ILE A 109 -0.16 -1.80 -1.94
#